data_AF-A0A8J4Y6U6-F1
#
_entry.id   AF-A0A8J4Y6U6-F1
#
_cell.length_a   1.000
_cell.length_b   1.000
_cell.length_c   1.000
_cell.angle_alpha   90.00
_cell.angle_beta   90.00
_cell.angle_gamma   90.00
#
_symmetry.space_group_name_H-M   'P 1'
#
loop_
_entity.id
_entity.type
_entity.pdbx_description
1 polymer ?
#
loop_
_entity_poly.entity_id
_entity_poly.type
_entity_poly.pdbx_seq_one_letter_code
_entity_poly.pdbx_strand_id
1 'polypeptide(L)'
;MSSLKNDCSLFSRLYIASQIRHGDLDEFFQHENQACPPSLSQMGDLRTGTKSDLMPCLENLFTVKKDLSTPRVQVNILDGAAIINMLRPGTAKTFQGYATDVFVPLKVDTRSKRGKGVRRRVEPSSAVPGNWQEFLRINDNKTELFSFLASNVADINTNKHLITTRGTGVLCSNRQDVSALAPCTHEEADTRILLHLQDAVQQGYSKVSIRTVDTDVGVLATASANSLNISELWIAFGAGKSFRFITAHEIAKALGPDRCVALPMFHAFTGCDTVSCFGGRGKKTAWDTWTTYGDVTPAFCTLGAMLDPRAIDEWMQPLERFVVLLYDRTSTEEGVNQARKQLFSKKGRAIDGLPPTQAALIQHT
;
A
#
# COMPACT_ATOMS: atom_id res chain seq x y z
N MET A 1 7.04 -27.49 0.82
CA MET A 1 6.08 -28.27 0.00
C MET A 1 5.69 -29.61 0.62
N SER A 2 6.60 -30.34 1.29
CA SER A 2 6.24 -31.59 1.98
C SER A 2 5.26 -31.38 3.14
N SER A 3 5.41 -30.32 3.94
CA SER A 3 4.48 -29.99 5.04
C SER A 3 3.06 -29.76 4.54
N LEU A 4 2.85 -28.80 3.63
CA LEU A 4 1.50 -28.45 3.15
C LEU A 4 0.75 -29.66 2.53
N LYS A 5 1.44 -30.53 1.79
CA LYS A 5 0.83 -31.76 1.26
C LYS A 5 0.43 -32.73 2.36
N ASN A 6 1.24 -32.87 3.40
CA ASN A 6 0.92 -33.68 4.57
C ASN A 6 -0.26 -33.08 5.36
N ASP A 7 -0.31 -31.75 5.48
CA ASP A 7 -1.39 -31.02 6.15
C ASP A 7 -2.72 -31.19 5.39
N CYS A 8 -2.70 -31.06 4.06
CA CYS A 8 -3.84 -31.37 3.20
C CYS A 8 -4.33 -32.82 3.38
N SER A 9 -3.40 -33.78 3.43
CA SER A 9 -3.72 -35.20 3.62
C SER A 9 -4.30 -35.49 5.02
N LEU A 10 -3.78 -34.83 6.05
CA LEU A 10 -4.31 -34.94 7.41
C LEU A 10 -5.73 -34.38 7.49
N PHE A 11 -5.96 -33.20 6.93
CA PHE A 11 -7.29 -32.58 6.91
C PHE A 11 -8.33 -33.48 6.22
N SER A 12 -8.00 -34.05 5.06
CA SER A 12 -8.91 -34.98 4.36
C SER A 12 -9.23 -36.22 5.20
N ARG A 13 -8.25 -36.76 5.94
CA ARG A 13 -8.47 -37.90 6.83
C ARG A 13 -9.35 -37.54 8.03
N LEU A 14 -9.15 -36.35 8.62
CA LEU A 14 -9.99 -35.84 9.71
C LEU A 14 -11.44 -35.64 9.25
N TYR A 15 -11.64 -35.08 8.05
CA TYR A 15 -12.95 -34.95 7.44
C TYR A 15 -13.65 -36.31 7.28
N ILE A 16 -12.97 -37.30 6.68
CA ILE A 16 -13.52 -38.67 6.51
C ILE A 16 -13.85 -39.29 7.88
N ALA A 17 -12.97 -39.13 8.87
CA ALA A 17 -13.21 -39.64 10.22
C ALA A 17 -14.42 -38.98 10.88
N SER A 18 -14.59 -37.67 10.72
CA SER A 18 -15.75 -36.92 11.22
C SER A 18 -17.04 -37.41 10.56
N GLN A 19 -17.04 -37.62 9.23
CA GLN A 19 -18.19 -38.18 8.52
C GLN A 19 -18.59 -39.56 9.02
N ILE A 20 -17.63 -40.48 9.18
CA ILE A 20 -17.88 -41.86 9.61
C ILE A 20 -18.40 -41.90 11.06
N ARG A 21 -17.95 -40.98 11.91
CA ARG A 21 -18.33 -40.92 13.32
C ARG A 21 -19.57 -40.07 13.61
N HIS A 22 -20.30 -39.65 12.56
CA HIS A 22 -21.44 -38.74 12.69
C HIS A 22 -21.09 -37.43 13.42
N GLY A 23 -19.87 -36.93 13.23
CA GLY A 23 -19.46 -35.62 13.75
C GLY A 23 -20.15 -34.49 13.01
N ASP A 24 -20.26 -33.33 13.66
CA ASP A 24 -20.83 -32.13 13.06
C ASP A 24 -19.85 -31.54 12.03
N LEU A 25 -20.20 -31.67 10.75
CA LEU A 25 -19.39 -31.13 9.67
C LEU A 25 -19.48 -29.61 9.58
N ASP A 26 -20.57 -29.00 10.03
CA ASP A 26 -20.66 -27.54 10.08
C ASP A 26 -19.72 -26.98 11.13
N GLU A 27 -19.67 -27.58 12.32
CA GLU A 27 -18.66 -27.25 13.35
C GLU A 27 -17.22 -27.49 12.85
N PHE A 28 -16.96 -28.62 12.19
CA PHE A 28 -15.63 -28.95 11.66
C PHE A 28 -15.05 -27.85 10.74
N PHE A 29 -15.88 -27.26 9.87
CA PHE A 29 -15.44 -26.22 8.93
C PHE A 29 -15.39 -24.81 9.52
N GLN A 30 -15.98 -24.59 10.70
CA GLN A 30 -15.88 -23.32 11.43
C GLN A 30 -14.50 -23.10 12.07
N HIS A 31 -13.76 -24.18 12.33
CA HIS A 31 -12.46 -24.11 12.99
C HIS A 31 -11.28 -24.19 12.02
N GLU A 32 -10.22 -23.47 12.37
CA GLU A 32 -8.94 -23.65 11.70
C GLU A 32 -8.33 -24.96 12.22
N ASN A 33 -8.15 -25.92 11.33
CA ASN A 33 -7.66 -27.25 11.68
C ASN A 33 -6.13 -27.34 11.57
N GLN A 34 -5.47 -26.18 11.54
CA GLN A 34 -4.02 -25.97 11.44
C GLN A 34 -3.58 -24.86 12.39
N ALA A 35 -2.27 -24.78 12.67
CA ALA A 35 -1.71 -23.76 13.57
C ALA A 35 -1.86 -22.33 13.02
N CYS A 36 -1.85 -22.17 11.69
CA CYS A 36 -2.06 -20.90 11.02
C CYS A 36 -3.02 -21.09 9.83
N PRO A 37 -3.93 -20.14 9.57
CA PRO A 37 -4.87 -20.22 8.45
C PRO A 37 -4.14 -20.19 7.09
N PRO A 38 -4.18 -21.25 6.26
CA PRO A 38 -3.44 -21.30 4.99
C PRO A 38 -3.85 -20.21 3.99
N SER A 39 -5.09 -19.73 4.13
CA SER A 39 -5.65 -18.63 3.36
C SER A 39 -5.06 -17.27 3.71
N LEU A 40 -4.42 -17.11 4.88
CA LEU A 40 -3.87 -15.84 5.38
C LEU A 40 -2.43 -15.95 5.86
N SER A 41 -1.84 -17.16 5.88
CA SER A 41 -0.44 -17.38 6.25
C SER A 41 0.28 -18.24 5.23
N GLN A 42 1.58 -17.99 5.07
CA GLN A 42 2.49 -18.86 4.34
C GLN A 42 3.70 -19.14 5.24
N MET A 43 3.80 -20.39 5.73
CA MET A 43 4.89 -20.83 6.62
C MET A 43 4.98 -20.07 7.94
N GLY A 44 3.84 -19.58 8.48
CA GLY A 44 3.78 -18.82 9.73
C GLY A 44 3.89 -17.30 9.55
N ASP A 45 4.29 -16.84 8.37
CA ASP A 45 4.36 -15.41 8.03
C ASP A 45 3.08 -14.94 7.33
N LEU A 46 2.87 -13.61 7.30
CA LEU A 46 1.85 -12.99 6.45
C LEU A 46 2.12 -13.33 4.98
N ARG A 47 1.04 -13.56 4.22
CA ARG A 47 1.16 -13.76 2.79
C ARG A 47 1.41 -12.42 2.13
N THR A 48 2.41 -12.38 1.27
CA THR A 48 2.73 -11.19 0.48
C THR A 48 2.11 -11.31 -0.92
N GLY A 49 1.63 -10.19 -1.45
CA GLY A 49 1.09 -10.07 -2.79
C GLY A 49 1.75 -8.92 -3.56
N THR A 50 1.44 -8.82 -4.85
CA THR A 50 1.92 -7.70 -5.67
C THR A 50 0.98 -6.50 -5.52
N LYS A 51 1.20 -5.66 -4.50
CA LYS A 51 0.38 -4.46 -4.23
C LYS A 51 0.18 -3.59 -5.48
N SER A 52 1.24 -3.43 -6.28
CA SER A 52 1.23 -2.61 -7.49
C SER A 52 0.26 -3.04 -8.58
N ASP A 53 -0.27 -4.27 -8.53
CA ASP A 53 -1.29 -4.75 -9.47
C ASP A 53 -2.63 -4.01 -9.34
N LEU A 54 -2.83 -3.26 -8.24
CA LEU A 54 -3.98 -2.38 -8.08
C LEU A 54 -3.93 -1.14 -8.98
N MET A 55 -2.74 -0.58 -9.24
CA MET A 55 -2.61 0.66 -10.03
C MET A 55 -3.17 0.53 -11.46
N PRO A 56 -2.85 -0.53 -12.23
CA PRO A 56 -3.50 -0.75 -13.52
C PRO A 56 -5.02 -0.90 -13.45
N CYS A 57 -5.55 -1.47 -12.35
CA CYS A 57 -7.00 -1.60 -12.17
C CYS A 57 -7.67 -0.24 -12.02
N LEU A 58 -7.07 0.67 -11.25
CA LEU A 58 -7.53 2.04 -11.08
C LEU A 58 -7.40 2.87 -12.37
N GLU A 59 -6.28 2.73 -13.08
CA GLU A 59 -6.04 3.44 -14.34
C GLU A 59 -7.03 3.02 -15.44
N ASN A 60 -7.54 1.79 -15.40
CA ASN A 60 -8.51 1.30 -16.38
C ASN A 60 -9.95 1.79 -16.15
N LEU A 61 -10.23 2.52 -15.05
CA LEU A 61 -11.57 3.04 -14.74
C LEU A 61 -12.05 4.11 -15.73
N PHE A 62 -11.12 4.77 -16.43
CA PHE A 62 -11.46 5.70 -17.50
C PHE A 62 -10.52 5.48 -18.67
N THR A 63 -11.07 5.56 -19.87
CA THR A 63 -10.29 5.50 -21.11
C THR A 63 -9.72 6.88 -21.42
N VAL A 64 -8.72 7.34 -20.68
CA VAL A 64 -8.02 8.58 -21.05
C VAL A 64 -7.03 8.24 -22.17
N LYS A 65 -7.11 9.03 -23.26
CA LYS A 65 -6.02 9.14 -24.24
C LYS A 65 -4.75 9.38 -23.44
N LYS A 66 -3.77 8.47 -23.52
CA LYS A 66 -2.44 8.65 -22.93
C LYS A 66 -1.85 9.97 -23.41
N ASP A 67 -2.18 11.07 -22.75
CA ASP A 67 -1.46 12.31 -22.92
C ASP A 67 -0.16 12.11 -22.16
N LEU A 68 0.87 11.74 -22.92
CA LEU A 68 2.21 11.45 -22.42
C LEU A 68 2.95 12.73 -22.02
N SER A 69 2.30 13.89 -22.11
CA SER A 69 2.89 15.17 -21.74
C SER A 69 3.03 15.28 -20.23
N THR A 70 4.16 15.84 -19.78
CA THR A 70 4.38 16.12 -18.37
C THR A 70 3.39 17.19 -17.92
N PRO A 71 2.58 16.95 -16.87
CA PRO A 71 1.59 17.91 -16.43
C PRO A 71 2.27 19.17 -15.89
N ARG A 72 1.69 20.33 -16.21
CA ARG A 72 2.10 21.61 -15.63
C ARG A 72 1.41 21.79 -14.29
N VAL A 73 2.15 21.57 -13.21
CA VAL A 73 1.67 21.66 -11.83
C VAL A 73 2.28 22.84 -11.09
N GLN A 74 1.60 23.30 -10.04
CA GLN A 74 2.05 24.38 -9.16
C GLN A 74 2.96 23.85 -8.05
N VAL A 75 2.67 22.64 -7.56
CA VAL A 75 3.42 21.99 -6.46
C VAL A 75 3.86 20.59 -6.87
N ASN A 76 5.10 20.24 -6.51
CA ASN A 76 5.61 18.88 -6.61
C ASN A 76 5.94 18.36 -5.21
N ILE A 77 5.28 17.28 -4.81
CA ILE A 77 5.56 16.55 -3.57
C ILE A 77 6.39 15.32 -3.93
N LEU A 78 7.52 15.14 -3.25
CA LEU A 78 8.46 14.07 -3.55
C LEU A 78 8.48 13.07 -2.41
N ASP A 79 8.16 11.82 -2.71
CA ASP A 79 8.39 10.71 -1.79
C ASP A 79 9.89 10.49 -1.62
N GLY A 80 10.42 10.95 -0.48
CA GLY A 80 11.86 10.91 -0.19
C GLY A 80 12.44 9.50 -0.28
N ALA A 81 11.72 8.49 0.21
CA ALA A 81 12.18 7.10 0.18
C ALA A 81 12.21 6.56 -1.26
N ALA A 82 11.17 6.83 -2.05
CA ALA A 82 11.16 6.46 -3.47
C ALA A 82 12.29 7.14 -4.25
N ILE A 83 12.46 8.44 -4.05
CA ILE A 83 13.51 9.23 -4.68
C ILE A 83 14.89 8.67 -4.32
N ILE A 84 15.22 8.47 -3.05
CA ILE A 84 16.53 7.96 -2.63
C ILE A 84 16.83 6.56 -3.16
N ASN A 85 15.82 5.69 -3.27
CA ASN A 85 15.99 4.37 -3.87
C ASN A 85 16.26 4.43 -5.39
N MET A 86 15.63 5.38 -6.09
CA MET A 86 15.89 5.63 -7.52
C MET A 86 17.25 6.27 -7.76
N LEU A 87 17.69 7.12 -6.84
CA LEU A 87 18.91 7.91 -6.92
C LEU A 87 20.05 7.25 -6.19
N ARG A 88 20.72 6.30 -6.84
CA ARG A 88 21.93 5.78 -6.23
C ARG A 88 23.05 6.83 -6.33
N PRO A 89 24.05 6.75 -5.45
CA PRO A 89 25.07 7.78 -5.36
C PRO A 89 26.01 7.92 -6.57
N GLY A 90 25.99 6.96 -7.51
CA GLY A 90 26.81 7.02 -8.72
C GLY A 90 28.30 7.14 -8.42
N THR A 91 28.92 8.23 -8.87
CA THR A 91 30.35 8.55 -8.66
C THR A 91 30.62 9.31 -7.36
N ALA A 92 29.59 9.68 -6.60
CA ALA A 92 29.75 10.41 -5.35
C ALA A 92 30.56 9.59 -4.33
N LYS A 93 31.63 10.18 -3.82
CA LYS A 93 32.53 9.52 -2.86
C LYS A 93 32.08 9.71 -1.42
N THR A 94 31.44 10.83 -1.10
CA THR A 94 31.00 11.19 0.27
C THR A 94 29.50 11.50 0.31
N PHE A 95 28.89 11.43 1.50
CA PHE A 95 27.47 11.78 1.64
C PHE A 95 27.20 13.25 1.30
N GLN A 96 28.13 14.17 1.58
CA GLN A 96 28.02 15.56 1.12
C GLN A 96 28.00 15.64 -0.40
N GLY A 97 28.91 14.94 -1.10
CA GLY A 97 28.92 14.90 -2.57
C GLY A 97 27.65 14.25 -3.13
N TYR A 98 27.11 13.22 -2.47
CA TYR A 98 25.82 12.65 -2.86
C TYR A 98 24.68 13.66 -2.69
N ALA A 99 24.67 14.41 -1.59
CA ALA A 99 23.69 15.47 -1.37
C ALA A 99 23.80 16.55 -2.45
N THR A 100 24.98 17.15 -2.65
CA THR A 100 25.17 18.31 -3.53
C THR A 100 25.16 17.99 -5.02
N ASP A 101 25.67 16.83 -5.42
CA ASP A 101 25.94 16.53 -6.83
C ASP A 101 24.89 15.59 -7.44
N VAL A 102 24.11 14.92 -6.59
CA VAL A 102 23.08 13.96 -7.02
C VAL A 102 21.71 14.37 -6.50
N PHE A 103 21.50 14.38 -5.19
CA PHE A 103 20.17 14.51 -4.59
C PHE A 103 19.56 15.92 -4.67
N VAL A 104 20.33 16.96 -4.37
CA VAL A 104 19.91 18.36 -4.45
C VAL A 104 19.63 18.78 -5.89
N PRO A 105 20.52 18.50 -6.87
CA PRO A 105 20.25 18.82 -8.26
C PRO A 105 18.95 18.21 -8.75
N LEU A 106 18.48 17.10 -8.18
CA LEU A 106 17.21 16.46 -8.55
C LEU A 106 15.96 17.12 -8.01
N LYS A 107 16.05 17.80 -6.87
CA LYS A 107 15.00 18.73 -6.45
C LYS A 107 14.96 19.99 -7.33
N VAL A 108 15.98 20.19 -8.17
CA VAL A 108 16.08 21.30 -9.12
C VAL A 108 15.82 20.85 -10.58
N ASP A 109 16.29 19.66 -11.02
CA ASP A 109 16.26 19.02 -12.37
C ASP A 109 16.61 17.49 -12.38
N THR A 110 15.86 16.63 -13.08
CA THR A 110 15.83 15.13 -12.91
C THR A 110 16.81 14.23 -13.74
N ARG A 111 17.69 13.36 -13.14
CA ARG A 111 18.31 12.09 -13.68
C ARG A 111 19.09 11.19 -12.66
N SER A 112 19.22 9.87 -12.91
CA SER A 112 19.69 8.83 -11.92
C SER A 112 20.63 7.71 -12.47
N LYS A 113 21.63 7.17 -11.72
CA LYS A 113 22.39 5.86 -11.93
C LYS A 113 23.05 5.23 -10.65
N ARG A 114 23.59 3.98 -10.72
CA ARG A 114 23.66 2.87 -9.70
C ARG A 114 25.05 2.49 -9.05
N GLY A 115 25.11 1.85 -7.84
CA GLY A 115 26.31 1.15 -7.22
C GLY A 115 26.06 0.14 -6.02
N LYS A 116 27.06 -0.68 -5.56
CA LYS A 116 27.09 -1.82 -4.52
C LYS A 116 28.24 -1.83 -3.40
N GLY A 117 28.17 -2.44 -2.16
CA GLY A 117 28.78 -2.12 -0.76
C GLY A 117 28.08 -2.52 0.67
N VAL A 118 28.13 -1.74 1.79
CA VAL A 118 27.99 -2.23 3.24
C VAL A 118 27.43 -1.17 4.29
N ARG A 119 27.03 -1.52 5.54
CA ARG A 119 26.62 -0.62 6.68
C ARG A 119 27.64 0.46 7.04
N ARG A 120 27.23 1.73 7.24
CA ARG A 120 28.07 2.88 7.63
C ARG A 120 27.27 3.98 8.35
N ARG A 121 27.93 4.83 9.16
CA ARG A 121 27.34 6.05 9.74
C ARG A 121 27.23 7.17 8.69
N VAL A 122 26.21 8.03 8.77
CA VAL A 122 26.02 9.14 7.82
C VAL A 122 26.57 10.45 8.38
N GLU A 123 27.74 10.86 7.89
CA GLU A 123 28.37 12.16 8.17
C GLU A 123 28.85 12.80 6.86
N PRO A 124 28.98 14.14 6.75
CA PRO A 124 29.28 14.83 5.48
C PRO A 124 30.49 14.27 4.74
N SER A 125 31.59 14.00 5.45
CA SER A 125 32.86 13.49 4.93
C SER A 125 32.91 11.96 4.83
N SER A 126 31.94 11.26 5.42
CA SER A 126 31.93 9.79 5.41
C SER A 126 31.72 9.25 4.01
N ALA A 127 32.46 8.19 3.70
CA ALA A 127 32.43 7.57 2.39
C ALA A 127 31.10 6.87 2.13
N VAL A 128 30.47 7.18 1.00
CA VAL A 128 29.22 6.54 0.60
C VAL A 128 29.43 5.03 0.49
N PRO A 129 28.58 4.22 1.13
CA PRO A 129 28.68 2.78 0.99
C PRO A 129 28.27 2.43 -0.41
N GLY A 130 29.02 1.54 -1.03
CA GLY A 130 28.59 1.19 -2.35
C GLY A 130 27.20 0.48 -2.35
N ASN A 131 26.76 -0.32 -1.36
CA ASN A 131 25.57 -1.25 -1.49
C ASN A 131 24.45 -0.47 -0.96
N TRP A 132 24.06 0.44 -1.82
CA TRP A 132 22.98 1.31 -1.54
C TRP A 132 21.75 0.54 -1.05
N GLN A 133 21.44 -0.60 -1.67
CA GLN A 133 20.30 -1.41 -1.26
C GLN A 133 20.46 -2.04 0.13
N GLU A 134 21.63 -2.59 0.46
CA GLU A 134 21.85 -3.19 1.78
C GLU A 134 21.99 -2.13 2.88
N PHE A 135 22.63 -1.01 2.55
CA PHE A 135 22.71 0.16 3.40
C PHE A 135 21.31 0.66 3.76
N LEU A 136 20.43 0.79 2.76
CA LEU A 136 19.03 1.16 2.92
C LEU A 136 18.16 0.03 3.47
N ARG A 137 18.67 -1.16 3.81
CA ARG A 137 17.88 -2.16 4.57
C ARG A 137 17.92 -1.90 6.08
N ILE A 138 18.93 -1.18 6.55
CA ILE A 138 19.11 -0.87 7.96
C ILE A 138 18.34 0.41 8.28
N ASN A 139 17.39 0.34 9.22
CA ASN A 139 16.52 1.47 9.54
C ASN A 139 17.30 2.68 10.08
N ASP A 140 18.28 2.47 10.97
CA ASP A 140 19.12 3.57 11.49
C ASP A 140 19.82 4.35 10.37
N ASN A 141 20.35 3.65 9.37
CA ASN A 141 21.00 4.28 8.22
C ASN A 141 20.02 5.14 7.42
N LYS A 142 18.77 4.69 7.25
CA LYS A 142 17.74 5.49 6.58
C LYS A 142 17.43 6.74 7.40
N THR A 143 17.23 6.59 8.71
CA THR A 143 16.92 7.69 9.62
C THR A 143 17.99 8.77 9.57
N GLU A 144 19.27 8.38 9.70
CA GLU A 144 20.39 9.32 9.62
C GLU A 144 20.50 9.97 8.23
N LEU A 145 20.37 9.18 7.15
CA LEU A 145 20.43 9.68 5.78
C LEU A 145 19.32 10.69 5.49
N PHE A 146 18.08 10.38 5.85
CA PHE A 146 16.93 11.24 5.59
C PHE A 146 17.05 12.55 6.38
N SER A 147 17.51 12.49 7.62
CA SER A 147 17.77 13.68 8.44
C SER A 147 18.86 14.58 7.85
N PHE A 148 19.96 13.96 7.38
CA PHE A 148 21.07 14.65 6.73
C PHE A 148 20.61 15.35 5.43
N LEU A 149 19.88 14.62 4.56
CA LEU A 149 19.38 15.16 3.30
C LEU A 149 18.32 16.26 3.52
N ALA A 150 17.42 16.10 4.50
CA ALA A 150 16.43 17.12 4.83
C ALA A 150 17.10 18.45 5.23
N SER A 151 18.17 18.38 6.01
CA SER A 151 18.93 19.59 6.41
C SER A 151 19.58 20.26 5.19
N ASN A 152 20.26 19.48 4.33
CA ASN A 152 20.86 20.02 3.11
C ASN A 152 19.83 20.65 2.16
N VAL A 153 18.61 20.10 2.11
CA VAL A 153 17.53 20.66 1.28
C VAL A 153 17.06 22.01 1.79
N ALA A 154 16.94 22.16 3.12
CA ALA A 154 16.53 23.42 3.73
C ALA A 154 17.56 24.54 3.50
N ASP A 155 18.83 24.18 3.34
CA ASP A 155 19.91 25.15 3.10
C ASP A 155 20.08 25.55 1.61
N ILE A 156 19.28 24.98 0.70
CA ILE A 156 19.37 25.30 -0.74
C ILE A 156 18.87 26.73 -0.99
N ASN A 157 19.73 27.58 -1.54
CA ASN A 157 19.33 28.86 -2.11
C ASN A 157 18.66 28.64 -3.48
N THR A 158 17.33 28.74 -3.54
CA THR A 158 16.55 28.57 -4.76
C THR A 158 15.34 29.50 -4.77
N ASN A 159 14.88 29.86 -5.97
CA ASN A 159 13.66 30.64 -6.16
C ASN A 159 12.39 29.81 -5.94
N LYS A 160 12.52 28.50 -5.63
CA LYS A 160 11.41 27.60 -5.31
C LYS A 160 11.21 27.50 -3.80
N HIS A 161 9.99 27.25 -3.36
CA HIS A 161 9.70 26.92 -1.97
C HIS A 161 9.95 25.44 -1.74
N LEU A 162 10.93 25.10 -0.89
CA LEU A 162 11.24 23.72 -0.53
C LEU A 162 10.86 23.47 0.92
N ILE A 163 9.92 22.56 1.13
CA ILE A 163 9.49 22.09 2.45
C ILE A 163 9.94 20.63 2.60
N THR A 164 10.48 20.27 3.76
CA THR A 164 10.91 18.90 4.06
C THR A 164 10.73 18.58 5.53
N THR A 165 10.28 17.36 5.83
CA THR A 165 10.18 16.86 7.21
C THR A 165 11.51 16.30 7.71
N ARG A 166 11.84 16.57 8.97
CA ARG A 166 13.00 16.00 9.69
C ARG A 166 12.57 15.55 11.08
N GLY A 167 12.37 14.24 11.27
CA GLY A 167 11.71 13.73 12.47
C GLY A 167 10.30 14.30 12.58
N THR A 168 9.97 14.89 13.72
CA THR A 168 8.71 15.62 13.94
C THR A 168 8.76 17.08 13.51
N GLY A 169 9.95 17.60 13.15
CA GLY A 169 10.12 18.96 12.68
C GLY A 169 9.84 19.11 11.18
N VAL A 170 9.51 20.33 10.78
CA VAL A 170 9.39 20.73 9.36
C VAL A 170 10.44 21.81 9.10
N LEU A 171 11.22 21.63 8.06
CA LEU A 171 12.23 22.57 7.59
C LEU A 171 11.74 23.19 6.28
N CYS A 172 12.01 24.47 6.10
CA CYS A 172 11.70 25.20 4.88
C CYS A 172 12.92 26.00 4.42
N SER A 173 13.16 26.05 3.11
CA SER A 173 14.25 26.85 2.53
C SER A 173 14.03 28.36 2.65
N ASN A 174 12.77 28.78 2.79
CA ASN A 174 12.37 30.17 2.98
C ASN A 174 11.56 30.32 4.28
N ARG A 175 11.61 31.47 4.96
CA ARG A 175 10.78 31.72 6.16
C ARG A 175 9.30 31.80 5.75
N GLN A 176 8.58 30.70 5.91
CA GLN A 176 7.14 30.59 5.73
C GLN A 176 6.49 30.00 6.97
N ASP A 177 5.20 30.25 7.12
CA ASP A 177 4.40 29.57 8.12
C ASP A 177 4.28 28.09 7.75
N VAL A 178 4.67 27.23 8.68
CA VAL A 178 4.60 25.76 8.57
C VAL A 178 3.79 25.17 9.74
N SER A 179 3.02 26.01 10.44
CA SER A 179 2.20 25.60 11.59
C SER A 179 1.17 24.52 11.25
N ALA A 180 0.67 24.49 10.01
CA ALA A 180 -0.23 23.44 9.53
C ALA A 180 0.47 22.07 9.35
N LEU A 181 1.80 22.07 9.25
CA LEU A 181 2.61 20.89 9.01
C LEU A 181 3.40 20.43 10.25
N ALA A 182 3.64 21.34 11.20
CA ALA A 182 4.51 21.14 12.35
C ALA A 182 3.73 21.22 13.68
N PRO A 183 3.98 20.32 14.66
CA PRO A 183 4.85 19.16 14.54
C PRO A 183 4.22 18.07 13.65
N CYS A 184 5.05 17.43 12.84
CA CYS A 184 4.62 16.28 12.03
C CYS A 184 4.57 15.03 12.92
N THR A 185 3.39 14.70 13.43
CA THR A 185 3.17 13.57 14.37
C THR A 185 2.89 12.23 13.68
N HIS A 186 2.67 12.24 12.37
CA HIS A 186 2.46 11.03 11.58
C HIS A 186 3.71 10.15 11.61
N GLU A 187 3.57 8.83 11.74
CA GLU A 187 4.71 7.91 11.78
C GLU A 187 5.16 7.46 10.37
N GLU A 188 4.22 7.21 9.48
CA GLU A 188 4.52 6.65 8.16
C GLU A 188 4.74 7.74 7.10
N ALA A 189 5.67 7.52 6.16
CA ALA A 189 6.06 8.53 5.17
C ALA A 189 4.94 8.85 4.16
N ASP A 190 4.13 7.87 3.81
CA ASP A 190 2.98 8.00 2.92
C ASP A 190 1.91 8.94 3.51
N THR A 191 1.56 8.77 4.79
CA THR A 191 0.60 9.67 5.45
C THR A 191 1.16 11.09 5.60
N ARG A 192 2.48 11.27 5.77
CA ARG A 192 3.13 12.59 5.73
C ARG A 192 3.04 13.25 4.34
N ILE A 193 3.14 12.48 3.26
CA ILE A 193 2.94 12.99 1.89
C ILE A 193 1.54 13.55 1.73
N LEU A 194 0.53 12.90 2.31
CA LEU A 194 -0.86 13.36 2.26
C LEU A 194 -1.07 14.62 3.12
N LEU A 195 -0.38 14.76 4.25
CA LEU A 195 -0.37 16.00 5.04
C LEU A 195 0.17 17.19 4.21
N HIS A 196 1.28 16.98 3.47
CA HIS A 196 1.80 18.00 2.55
C HIS A 196 0.86 18.32 1.39
N LEU A 197 0.12 17.32 0.89
CA LEU A 197 -0.91 17.54 -0.13
C LEU A 197 -2.04 18.42 0.42
N GLN A 198 -2.51 18.12 1.64
CA GLN A 198 -3.56 18.89 2.29
C GLN A 198 -3.13 20.35 2.54
N ASP A 199 -1.92 20.57 3.05
CA ASP A 199 -1.36 21.91 3.23
C ASP A 199 -1.25 22.68 1.91
N ALA A 200 -0.79 22.04 0.83
CA ALA A 200 -0.74 22.68 -0.49
C ALA A 200 -2.14 23.13 -0.95
N VAL A 201 -3.16 22.30 -0.75
CA VAL A 201 -4.55 22.67 -1.08
C VAL A 201 -5.06 23.81 -0.20
N GLN A 202 -4.76 23.79 1.11
CA GLN A 202 -5.13 24.87 2.04
C GLN A 202 -4.47 26.20 1.70
N GLN A 203 -3.27 26.17 1.13
CA GLN A 203 -2.58 27.35 0.60
C GLN A 203 -3.13 27.83 -0.75
N GLY A 204 -4.16 27.18 -1.30
CA GLY A 204 -4.85 27.57 -2.53
C GLY A 204 -4.24 26.98 -3.81
N TYR A 205 -3.30 26.04 -3.71
CA TYR A 205 -2.82 25.32 -4.89
C TYR A 205 -3.84 24.29 -5.35
N SER A 206 -4.13 24.29 -6.65
CA SER A 206 -5.15 23.43 -7.27
C SER A 206 -4.56 22.36 -8.19
N LYS A 207 -3.28 22.49 -8.56
CA LYS A 207 -2.56 21.53 -9.41
C LYS A 207 -1.32 21.00 -8.71
N VAL A 208 -1.37 19.76 -8.25
CA VAL A 208 -0.30 19.12 -7.46
C VAL A 208 0.14 17.82 -8.12
N SER A 209 1.44 17.55 -8.14
CA SER A 209 2.02 16.27 -8.56
C SER A 209 2.71 15.58 -7.39
N ILE A 210 2.45 14.29 -7.19
CA ILE A 210 3.16 13.43 -6.23
C ILE A 210 4.09 12.50 -7.00
N ARG A 211 5.39 12.55 -6.70
CA ARG A 211 6.38 11.62 -7.26
C ARG A 211 6.63 10.47 -6.31
N THR A 212 6.21 9.27 -6.68
CA THR A 212 6.39 8.05 -5.87
C THR A 212 6.55 6.80 -6.74
N VAL A 213 7.01 5.71 -6.14
CA VAL A 213 6.93 4.34 -6.69
C VAL A 213 6.07 3.44 -5.81
N ASP A 214 5.57 3.97 -4.69
CA ASP A 214 4.82 3.25 -3.69
C ASP A 214 3.32 3.26 -4.03
N THR A 215 2.74 2.07 -4.01
CA THR A 215 1.31 1.90 -4.29
C THR A 215 0.45 2.46 -3.17
N ASP A 216 0.94 2.44 -1.93
CA ASP A 216 0.19 2.89 -0.76
C ASP A 216 -0.05 4.41 -0.86
N VAL A 217 0.99 5.16 -1.26
CA VAL A 217 0.89 6.59 -1.60
C VAL A 217 -0.09 6.83 -2.75
N GLY A 218 -0.06 6.00 -3.80
CA GLY A 218 -0.96 6.14 -4.95
C GLY A 218 -2.43 5.91 -4.59
N VAL A 219 -2.69 4.92 -3.73
CA VAL A 219 -4.02 4.62 -3.18
C VAL A 219 -4.52 5.76 -2.32
N LEU A 220 -3.71 6.23 -1.37
CA LEU A 220 -4.08 7.33 -0.46
C LEU A 220 -4.32 8.65 -1.22
N ALA A 221 -3.48 8.97 -2.20
CA ALA A 221 -3.65 10.14 -3.06
C ALA A 221 -4.97 10.08 -3.85
N THR A 222 -5.31 8.91 -4.39
CA THR A 222 -6.58 8.70 -5.13
C THR A 222 -7.78 8.82 -4.19
N ALA A 223 -7.72 8.20 -3.02
CA ALA A 223 -8.79 8.25 -2.02
C ALA A 223 -9.06 9.70 -1.55
N SER A 224 -7.99 10.49 -1.39
CA SER A 224 -8.07 11.86 -0.86
C SER A 224 -8.46 12.92 -1.90
N ALA A 225 -8.39 12.61 -3.20
CA ALA A 225 -8.60 13.62 -4.24
C ALA A 225 -10.00 14.26 -4.17
N ASN A 226 -11.04 13.45 -3.94
CA ASN A 226 -12.41 13.96 -3.82
C ASN A 226 -12.61 14.79 -2.54
N SER A 227 -12.09 14.33 -1.40
CA SER A 227 -12.27 15.03 -0.11
C SER A 227 -11.51 16.35 -0.04
N LEU A 228 -10.36 16.45 -0.73
CA LEU A 228 -9.56 17.67 -0.81
C LEU A 228 -10.11 18.68 -1.82
N ASN A 229 -11.07 18.30 -2.67
CA ASN A 229 -11.61 19.16 -3.74
C ASN A 229 -10.50 19.79 -4.63
N ILE A 230 -9.44 19.03 -4.88
CA ILE A 230 -8.30 19.46 -5.71
C ILE A 230 -8.66 19.33 -7.19
N SER A 231 -8.32 20.35 -8.00
CA SER A 231 -8.66 20.36 -9.43
C SER A 231 -7.85 19.34 -10.24
N GLU A 232 -6.54 19.29 -10.04
CA GLU A 232 -5.65 18.37 -10.73
C GLU A 232 -4.65 17.74 -9.76
N LEU A 233 -4.91 16.50 -9.37
CA LEU A 233 -3.94 15.66 -8.67
C LEU A 233 -3.31 14.66 -9.62
N TRP A 234 -2.01 14.77 -9.81
CA TRP A 234 -1.19 13.89 -10.64
C TRP A 234 -0.28 13.01 -9.79
N ILE A 235 -0.09 11.76 -10.19
CA ILE A 235 0.91 10.88 -9.58
C ILE A 235 1.93 10.53 -10.65
N ALA A 236 3.14 11.05 -10.50
CA ALA A 236 4.30 10.61 -11.27
C ALA A 236 4.75 9.26 -10.69
N PHE A 237 4.24 8.15 -11.24
CA PHE A 237 4.34 6.81 -10.67
C PHE A 237 5.37 5.93 -11.38
N GLY A 238 6.07 5.05 -10.65
CA GLY A 238 6.99 4.05 -11.21
C GLY A 238 8.38 4.60 -11.56
N ALA A 239 9.24 3.80 -12.18
CA ALA A 239 10.63 4.19 -12.47
C ALA A 239 11.14 3.61 -13.79
N GLY A 240 12.02 4.35 -14.48
CA GLY A 240 12.58 3.90 -15.75
C GLY A 240 11.47 3.64 -16.78
N LYS A 241 11.38 2.39 -17.27
CA LYS A 241 10.38 2.00 -18.29
C LYS A 241 8.94 1.94 -17.77
N SER A 242 8.73 1.79 -16.45
CA SER A 242 7.38 1.77 -15.86
C SER A 242 6.88 3.15 -15.43
N PHE A 243 7.72 4.18 -15.60
CA PHE A 243 7.36 5.55 -15.27
C PHE A 243 6.20 6.05 -16.12
N ARG A 244 5.19 6.63 -15.48
CA ARG A 244 4.03 7.25 -16.12
C ARG A 244 3.37 8.26 -15.19
N PHE A 245 2.60 9.17 -15.76
CA PHE A 245 1.72 10.05 -14.99
C PHE A 245 0.32 9.43 -14.89
N ILE A 246 -0.23 9.44 -13.69
CA ILE A 246 -1.57 8.93 -13.37
C ILE A 246 -2.43 10.11 -12.90
N THR A 247 -3.64 10.25 -13.44
CA THR A 247 -4.61 11.30 -13.11
C THR A 247 -5.48 10.88 -11.93
N ALA A 248 -4.98 11.02 -10.70
CA ALA A 248 -5.69 10.59 -9.49
C ALA A 248 -7.07 11.26 -9.32
N HIS A 249 -7.21 12.52 -9.73
CA HIS A 249 -8.48 13.26 -9.72
C HIS A 249 -9.53 12.64 -10.65
N GLU A 250 -9.15 12.21 -11.87
CA GLU A 250 -10.06 11.50 -12.78
C GLU A 250 -10.38 10.09 -12.27
N ILE A 251 -9.41 9.39 -11.65
CA ILE A 251 -9.67 8.09 -11.00
C ILE A 251 -10.72 8.28 -9.91
N ALA A 252 -10.53 9.26 -9.03
CA ALA A 252 -11.44 9.53 -7.92
C ALA A 252 -12.85 9.90 -8.38
N LYS A 253 -12.95 10.68 -9.47
CA LYS A 253 -14.23 11.01 -10.10
C LYS A 253 -14.93 9.77 -10.68
N ALA A 254 -14.19 8.89 -11.34
CA ALA A 254 -14.72 7.64 -11.91
C ALA A 254 -15.12 6.62 -10.83
N LEU A 255 -14.39 6.57 -9.71
CA LEU A 255 -14.71 5.74 -8.54
C LEU A 255 -16.01 6.19 -7.86
N GLY A 256 -16.21 7.51 -7.76
CA GLY A 256 -17.24 8.10 -6.93
C GLY A 256 -16.82 8.22 -5.45
N PRO A 257 -17.58 8.99 -4.65
CA PRO A 257 -17.20 9.35 -3.28
C PRO A 257 -17.04 8.13 -2.36
N ASP A 258 -18.01 7.22 -2.35
CA ASP A 258 -18.01 6.08 -1.42
C ASP A 258 -16.83 5.14 -1.68
N ARG A 259 -16.54 4.84 -2.96
CA ARG A 259 -15.40 3.98 -3.29
C ARG A 259 -14.06 4.66 -3.03
N CYS A 260 -13.97 5.99 -3.13
CA CYS A 260 -12.77 6.71 -2.69
C CYS A 260 -12.55 6.55 -1.18
N VAL A 261 -13.60 6.68 -0.37
CA VAL A 261 -13.52 6.49 1.08
C VAL A 261 -13.19 5.04 1.45
N ALA A 262 -13.78 4.07 0.75
CA ALA A 262 -13.52 2.64 0.96
C ALA A 262 -12.14 2.17 0.47
N LEU A 263 -11.50 2.86 -0.48
CA LEU A 263 -10.31 2.38 -1.18
C LEU A 263 -9.12 2.04 -0.25
N PRO A 264 -8.77 2.85 0.77
CA PRO A 264 -7.70 2.49 1.71
C PRO A 264 -8.00 1.21 2.49
N MET A 265 -9.23 1.05 2.99
CA MET A 265 -9.62 -0.15 3.74
C MET A 265 -9.65 -1.39 2.83
N PHE A 266 -10.19 -1.26 1.61
CA PHE A 266 -10.11 -2.32 0.61
C PHE A 266 -8.65 -2.73 0.32
N HIS A 267 -7.76 -1.74 0.19
CA HIS A 267 -6.34 -1.98 -0.06
C HIS A 267 -5.67 -2.70 1.12
N ALA A 268 -5.92 -2.30 2.36
CA ALA A 268 -5.40 -3.00 3.53
C ALA A 268 -5.99 -4.43 3.62
N PHE A 269 -7.31 -4.55 3.59
CA PHE A 269 -8.05 -5.82 3.72
C PHE A 269 -7.64 -6.88 2.70
N THR A 270 -7.27 -6.48 1.49
CA THR A 270 -6.86 -7.41 0.41
C THR A 270 -5.34 -7.65 0.37
N GLY A 271 -4.62 -7.13 1.36
CA GLY A 271 -3.19 -7.34 1.62
C GLY A 271 -2.32 -6.12 1.31
N CYS A 272 -1.62 -5.64 2.33
CA CYS A 272 -0.62 -4.56 2.24
C CYS A 272 0.67 -4.99 2.96
N ASP A 273 1.46 -4.07 3.51
CA ASP A 273 2.70 -4.43 4.23
C ASP A 273 2.43 -5.03 5.61
N THR A 274 1.33 -4.65 6.24
CA THR A 274 0.96 -5.08 7.61
C THR A 274 -0.18 -6.09 7.63
N VAL A 275 -0.89 -6.26 6.52
CA VAL A 275 -2.05 -7.14 6.39
C VAL A 275 -1.80 -8.17 5.30
N SER A 276 -2.15 -9.43 5.58
CA SER A 276 -1.94 -10.54 4.66
C SER A 276 -2.78 -10.42 3.38
N CYS A 277 -2.28 -10.92 2.25
CA CYS A 277 -3.16 -11.19 1.12
C CYS A 277 -3.89 -12.53 1.27
N PHE A 278 -5.08 -12.66 0.68
CA PHE A 278 -5.79 -13.93 0.66
C PHE A 278 -5.09 -14.96 -0.25
N GLY A 279 -5.05 -16.22 0.19
CA GLY A 279 -4.35 -17.33 -0.46
C GLY A 279 -4.73 -17.52 -1.93
N GLY A 280 -3.78 -17.19 -2.83
CA GLY A 280 -3.98 -17.26 -4.27
C GLY A 280 -4.87 -16.16 -4.87
N ARG A 281 -5.18 -15.11 -4.10
CA ARG A 281 -6.08 -14.01 -4.51
C ARG A 281 -5.33 -12.67 -4.42
N GLY A 282 -4.86 -12.20 -5.57
CA GLY A 282 -4.15 -10.92 -5.67
C GLY A 282 -5.10 -9.72 -5.82
N LYS A 283 -4.52 -8.51 -5.86
CA LYS A 283 -5.24 -7.24 -6.00
C LYS A 283 -6.20 -7.22 -7.17
N LYS A 284 -5.79 -7.73 -8.33
CA LYS A 284 -6.64 -7.79 -9.53
C LYS A 284 -7.90 -8.62 -9.30
N THR A 285 -7.76 -9.81 -8.72
CA THR A 285 -8.90 -10.68 -8.43
C THR A 285 -9.85 -10.03 -7.42
N ALA A 286 -9.31 -9.40 -6.38
CA ALA A 286 -10.10 -8.68 -5.39
C ALA A 286 -10.81 -7.46 -5.96
N TRP A 287 -10.16 -6.73 -6.87
CA TRP A 287 -10.71 -5.60 -7.59
C TRP A 287 -11.91 -6.01 -8.47
N ASP A 288 -11.76 -7.08 -9.25
CA ASP A 288 -12.85 -7.63 -10.06
C ASP A 288 -14.03 -8.05 -9.18
N THR A 289 -13.75 -8.67 -8.01
CA THR A 289 -14.78 -9.06 -7.05
C THR A 289 -15.51 -7.83 -6.52
N TRP A 290 -14.80 -6.78 -6.09
CA TRP A 290 -15.44 -5.55 -5.58
C TRP A 290 -16.23 -4.82 -6.68
N THR A 291 -15.76 -4.89 -7.92
CA THR A 291 -16.48 -4.34 -9.08
C THR A 291 -17.82 -5.05 -9.28
N THR A 292 -17.88 -6.35 -9.02
CA THR A 292 -19.10 -7.17 -9.19
C THR A 292 -20.01 -7.15 -7.95
N TYR A 293 -19.44 -7.05 -6.75
CA TYR A 293 -20.14 -7.04 -5.47
C TYR A 293 -19.90 -5.71 -4.74
N GLY A 294 -20.73 -4.71 -5.06
CA GLY A 294 -20.62 -3.36 -4.51
C GLY A 294 -21.12 -3.21 -3.08
N ASP A 295 -21.92 -4.15 -2.58
CA ASP A 295 -22.60 -4.08 -1.27
C ASP A 295 -21.63 -4.12 -0.08
N VAL A 296 -20.36 -4.50 -0.31
CA VAL A 296 -19.29 -4.41 0.69
C VAL A 296 -18.76 -2.99 0.88
N THR A 297 -19.07 -2.05 -0.02
CA THR A 297 -18.53 -0.67 0.03
C THR A 297 -18.83 0.04 1.37
N PRO A 298 -20.06 -0.01 1.93
CA PRO A 298 -20.35 0.61 3.21
C PRO A 298 -19.54 0.04 4.39
N ALA A 299 -19.23 -1.27 4.36
CA ALA A 299 -18.36 -1.91 5.35
C ALA A 299 -16.95 -1.32 5.28
N PHE A 300 -16.36 -1.24 4.08
CA PHE A 300 -15.03 -0.64 3.90
C PHE A 300 -14.99 0.85 4.27
N CYS A 301 -16.06 1.60 3.99
CA CYS A 301 -16.14 3.01 4.41
C CYS A 301 -16.15 3.13 5.93
N THR A 302 -16.99 2.35 6.61
CA THR A 302 -17.18 2.42 8.07
C THR A 302 -15.91 1.98 8.79
N LEU A 303 -15.33 0.85 8.39
CA LEU A 303 -14.10 0.33 9.00
C LEU A 303 -12.87 1.22 8.70
N GLY A 304 -12.82 1.85 7.53
CA GLY A 304 -11.77 2.81 7.21
C GLY A 304 -11.87 4.11 8.01
N ALA A 305 -13.07 4.52 8.41
CA ALA A 305 -13.31 5.73 9.19
C ALA A 305 -13.30 5.50 10.71
N MET A 306 -13.65 4.29 11.17
CA MET A 306 -13.79 3.94 12.58
C MET A 306 -12.83 2.82 12.96
N LEU A 307 -11.87 3.13 13.83
CA LEU A 307 -11.03 2.14 14.52
C LEU A 307 -11.78 1.53 15.73
N ASP A 308 -13.08 1.25 15.62
CA ASP A 308 -13.83 0.55 16.66
C ASP A 308 -14.01 -0.92 16.26
N PRO A 309 -13.32 -1.87 16.94
CA PRO A 309 -13.47 -3.29 16.67
C PRO A 309 -14.91 -3.80 16.77
N ARG A 310 -15.79 -3.10 17.50
CA ARG A 310 -17.20 -3.48 17.62
C ARG A 310 -17.98 -3.28 16.32
N ALA A 311 -17.52 -2.40 15.43
CA ALA A 311 -18.14 -2.22 14.12
C ALA A 311 -17.92 -3.43 13.20
N ILE A 312 -16.89 -4.26 13.46
CA ILE A 312 -16.59 -5.43 12.63
C ILE A 312 -17.79 -6.38 12.63
N ASP A 313 -18.35 -6.69 13.79
CA ASP A 313 -19.48 -7.62 13.94
C ASP A 313 -20.70 -7.20 13.11
N GLU A 314 -20.99 -5.89 13.03
CA GLU A 314 -22.09 -5.34 12.23
C GLU A 314 -21.87 -5.51 10.72
N TRP A 315 -20.61 -5.53 10.29
CA TRP A 315 -20.22 -5.60 8.89
C TRP A 315 -19.67 -6.97 8.45
N MET A 316 -19.67 -7.98 9.33
CA MET A 316 -19.12 -9.28 9.00
C MET A 316 -19.84 -9.97 7.83
N GLN A 317 -21.16 -9.86 7.73
CA GLN A 317 -21.91 -10.52 6.65
C GLN A 317 -21.49 -10.05 5.24
N PRO A 318 -21.43 -8.76 4.91
CA PRO A 318 -20.96 -8.33 3.60
C PRO A 318 -19.46 -8.62 3.37
N LEU A 319 -18.63 -8.62 4.41
CA LEU A 319 -17.22 -8.99 4.31
C LEU A 319 -17.05 -10.48 4.00
N GLU A 320 -17.79 -11.36 4.70
CA GLU A 320 -17.81 -12.79 4.40
C GLU A 320 -18.26 -13.03 2.97
N ARG A 321 -19.36 -12.40 2.54
CA ARG A 321 -19.86 -12.54 1.18
C ARG A 321 -18.83 -12.12 0.14
N PHE A 322 -18.13 -11.01 0.38
CA PHE A 322 -17.02 -10.58 -0.48
C PHE A 322 -15.92 -11.64 -0.57
N VAL A 323 -15.49 -12.21 0.57
CA VAL A 323 -14.46 -13.25 0.62
C VAL A 323 -14.94 -14.56 -0.04
N VAL A 324 -16.20 -14.95 0.13
CA VAL A 324 -16.78 -16.10 -0.57
C VAL A 324 -16.64 -15.92 -2.09
N LEU A 325 -17.08 -14.77 -2.61
CA LEU A 325 -16.99 -14.46 -4.05
C LEU A 325 -15.55 -14.30 -4.54
N LEU A 326 -14.63 -13.87 -3.68
CA LEU A 326 -13.20 -13.83 -3.96
C LEU A 326 -12.63 -15.22 -4.23
N TYR A 327 -13.10 -16.23 -3.49
CA TYR A 327 -12.67 -17.62 -3.63
C TYR A 327 -13.42 -18.37 -4.73
N ASP A 328 -14.70 -18.04 -4.92
CA ASP A 328 -15.62 -18.69 -5.83
C ASP A 328 -16.76 -17.76 -6.28
N ARG A 329 -16.57 -17.11 -7.42
CA ARG A 329 -17.50 -16.11 -7.99
C ARG A 329 -18.91 -16.64 -8.28
N THR A 330 -19.08 -17.96 -8.37
CA THR A 330 -20.39 -18.59 -8.64
C THR A 330 -21.05 -19.15 -7.38
N SER A 331 -20.44 -18.96 -6.21
CA SER A 331 -21.00 -19.46 -4.96
C SER A 331 -22.26 -18.68 -4.56
N THR A 332 -23.26 -19.42 -4.09
CA THR A 332 -24.48 -18.89 -3.49
C THR A 332 -24.38 -18.79 -1.97
N GLU A 333 -23.26 -19.20 -1.38
CA GLU A 333 -23.07 -19.15 0.09
C GLU A 333 -22.81 -17.71 0.54
N GLU A 334 -23.37 -17.33 1.68
CA GLU A 334 -23.18 -15.99 2.26
C GLU A 334 -22.02 -15.94 3.27
N GLY A 335 -21.76 -17.05 3.97
CA GLY A 335 -20.71 -17.16 4.99
C GLY A 335 -19.49 -17.96 4.52
N VAL A 336 -18.31 -17.60 5.04
CA VAL A 336 -17.05 -18.25 4.63
C VAL A 336 -16.97 -19.69 5.12
N ASN A 337 -17.55 -20.02 6.28
CA ASN A 337 -17.55 -21.38 6.83
C ASN A 337 -18.36 -22.34 5.95
N GLN A 338 -19.54 -21.91 5.48
CA GLN A 338 -20.37 -22.67 4.54
C GLN A 338 -19.67 -22.82 3.19
N ALA A 339 -19.06 -21.75 2.68
CA ALA A 339 -18.27 -21.81 1.46
C ALA A 339 -17.06 -22.75 1.57
N ARG A 340 -16.37 -22.80 2.72
CA ARG A 340 -15.29 -23.77 2.98
C ARG A 340 -15.78 -25.21 2.82
N LYS A 341 -16.89 -25.56 3.49
CA LYS A 341 -17.53 -26.88 3.39
C LYS A 341 -17.92 -27.20 1.95
N GLN A 342 -18.58 -26.26 1.27
CA GLN A 342 -19.02 -26.44 -0.12
C GLN A 342 -17.83 -26.65 -1.08
N LEU A 343 -16.79 -25.83 -0.99
CA LEU A 343 -15.62 -25.88 -1.84
C LEU A 343 -14.82 -27.18 -1.65
N PHE A 344 -14.68 -27.62 -0.41
CA PHE A 344 -13.97 -28.85 -0.09
C PHE A 344 -14.80 -30.08 -0.50
N SER A 345 -16.02 -30.21 0.01
CA SER A 345 -16.81 -31.44 -0.12
C SER A 345 -17.45 -31.62 -1.50
N LYS A 346 -17.81 -30.55 -2.20
CA LYS A 346 -18.52 -30.63 -3.50
C LYS A 346 -17.64 -30.25 -4.69
N LYS A 347 -16.68 -29.33 -4.52
CA LYS A 347 -15.81 -28.85 -5.61
C LYS A 347 -14.39 -29.42 -5.56
N GLY A 348 -14.07 -30.27 -4.57
CA GLY A 348 -12.80 -30.97 -4.46
C GLY A 348 -11.59 -30.05 -4.26
N ARG A 349 -11.79 -28.84 -3.74
CA ARG A 349 -10.68 -27.92 -3.45
C ARG A 349 -9.85 -28.44 -2.28
N ALA A 350 -8.52 -28.34 -2.40
CA ALA A 350 -7.62 -28.55 -1.30
C ALA A 350 -7.72 -27.41 -0.27
N ILE A 351 -7.28 -27.66 0.97
CA ILE A 351 -7.41 -26.74 2.10
C ILE A 351 -6.73 -25.37 1.88
N ASP A 352 -5.59 -25.35 1.18
CA ASP A 352 -4.86 -24.13 0.80
C ASP A 352 -5.60 -23.28 -0.24
N GLY A 353 -6.64 -23.85 -0.88
CA GLY A 353 -7.55 -23.18 -1.80
C GLY A 353 -8.88 -22.76 -1.19
N LEU A 354 -9.08 -22.91 0.13
CA LEU A 354 -10.31 -22.52 0.83
C LEU A 354 -10.21 -21.09 1.38
N PRO A 355 -11.34 -20.36 1.55
CA PRO A 355 -11.36 -19.08 2.26
C PRO A 355 -11.00 -19.26 3.75
N PRO A 356 -10.59 -18.20 4.48
CA PRO A 356 -10.41 -18.28 5.93
C PRO A 356 -11.70 -18.71 6.64
N THR A 357 -11.57 -19.22 7.87
CA THR A 357 -12.73 -19.34 8.76
C THR A 357 -13.22 -17.95 9.15
N GLN A 358 -14.48 -17.86 9.61
CA GLN A 358 -15.04 -16.60 10.09
C GLN A 358 -14.18 -16.03 11.23
N ALA A 359 -13.75 -16.86 12.19
CA ALA A 359 -12.89 -16.44 13.29
C ALA A 359 -11.55 -15.84 12.81
N ALA A 360 -10.91 -16.46 11.80
CA ALA A 360 -9.69 -15.93 11.22
C ALA A 360 -9.95 -14.64 10.41
N LEU A 361 -11.13 -14.53 9.76
CA LEU A 361 -11.51 -13.34 9.03
C LEU A 361 -11.77 -12.14 9.94
N ILE A 362 -12.39 -12.35 11.11
CA ILE A 362 -12.59 -11.31 12.12
C ILE A 362 -11.24 -10.74 12.58
N GLN A 363 -10.24 -11.58 12.82
CA GLN A 363 -8.90 -11.12 13.22
C GLN A 363 -8.12 -10.44 12.10
N HIS A 364 -8.46 -10.76 10.85
CA HIS A 364 -7.85 -10.17 9.66
C HIS A 364 -8.43 -8.79 9.31
N THR A 365 -9.69 -8.57 9.67
CA THR A 365 -10.45 -7.34 9.44
C THR A 365 -10.07 -6.30 10.48
#